data_AF-A0A2X3XY87-F1
#
_entry.id   AF-A0A2X3XY87-F1
#
_cell.length_a   1.000
_cell.length_b   1.000
_cell.length_c   1.000
_cell.angle_alpha   90.00
_cell.angle_beta   90.00
_cell.angle_gamma   90.00
#
_symmetry.space_group_name_H-M   'P 1'
#
loop_
_entity.id
_entity.type
_entity.pdbx_description
1 polymer ?
#
loop_
_entity_poly.entity_id
_entity_poly.type
_entity_poly.pdbx_seq_one_letter_code
_entity_poly.pdbx_strand_id
1 'polypeptide(L)'
;MFKLFKKNTRKKKRSTKEKLMILLSLLTIGFAVASLAAFRGIIYLSDATFWIAKQPAIFILTALALIGLHAWLLVKKTTKKRIALVTLSVLSLLSLVINTIIFKQEIASYEPKIETSFTGTAAKMDGSSFMAGSAKGDITPLDYMFPMPLLSVLKFDRVVDPVYARVLAISDGKQEALYITLDMTFVPEADETLKTLSEHTGIPVENIFISATHTHGATPVSLMDFHGTDAAKITEWYGQVKETLLKTVDEARQNMVPARYGYGTGTSNVNVNRDMDGEKSVLGSNFDRYSDKTVRVMRFESLDGDNIGLVVNYAVHSVVANGALVGGLRTHWTSDLAGYTSRKLENMLDSGAVLYSVGAAGDQNPGLRAQYGGPTGGSNPAVSNLGAASYNVLDYLSEIHARDILAANENLVADKTDGTIYSAEKVVQAEAAEEGETIDYRLRIFQIGDVMFQGVDAEIVSSIGQAVTATSPVENTMLVMITNGYQGYIADDWGYDHNAFEAGNAKTKKGAGQKALVEGFTDLFAEMEK
;
A
#
# COMPACT_ATOMS: atom_id res chain seq x y z
N MET A 1 57.00 57.55 -26.84
CA MET A 1 56.79 57.88 -28.26
C MET A 1 55.77 56.93 -28.86
N PHE A 2 54.53 57.41 -29.00
CA PHE A 2 53.76 57.42 -30.26
C PHE A 2 53.01 56.11 -30.55
N LYS A 3 51.70 56.04 -30.27
CA LYS A 3 50.62 56.39 -31.22
C LYS A 3 50.96 55.91 -32.64
N LEU A 4 50.19 54.95 -33.18
CA LEU A 4 49.27 55.20 -34.31
C LEU A 4 48.54 53.93 -34.79
N PHE A 5 47.24 54.11 -35.04
CA PHE A 5 46.22 53.24 -35.66
C PHE A 5 45.79 51.99 -34.86
N LYS A 6 44.71 51.99 -34.06
CA LYS A 6 43.35 52.56 -34.21
C LYS A 6 42.68 52.15 -35.54
N LYS A 7 42.13 50.93 -35.60
CA LYS A 7 41.08 50.55 -36.56
C LYS A 7 39.90 49.89 -35.85
N ASN A 8 38.88 50.71 -35.59
CA ASN A 8 37.47 50.38 -35.37
C ASN A 8 37.10 48.92 -35.05
N THR A 9 37.04 48.57 -33.77
CA THR A 9 36.01 47.62 -33.30
C THR A 9 34.92 48.43 -32.61
N ARG A 10 33.97 48.95 -33.41
CA ARG A 10 32.62 49.20 -32.88
C ARG A 10 32.14 47.85 -32.34
N LYS A 11 32.20 47.61 -31.03
CA LYS A 11 31.35 46.60 -30.39
C LYS A 11 29.92 47.07 -30.68
N LYS A 12 29.32 46.58 -31.77
CA LYS A 12 27.89 46.72 -32.01
C LYS A 12 27.22 46.17 -30.76
N LYS A 13 26.67 47.04 -29.92
CA LYS A 13 25.75 46.60 -28.86
C LYS A 13 24.67 45.81 -29.61
N ARG A 14 24.67 44.48 -29.44
CA ARG A 14 23.60 43.63 -29.96
C ARG A 14 22.30 44.23 -29.47
N SER A 15 21.37 44.47 -30.39
CA SER A 15 20.08 45.03 -30.01
C SER A 15 19.41 44.08 -29.00
N THR A 16 18.53 44.60 -28.16
CA THR A 16 17.76 43.79 -27.20
C THR A 16 17.10 42.60 -27.91
N LYS A 17 16.68 42.80 -29.17
CA LYS A 17 16.12 41.78 -30.06
C LYS A 17 17.13 40.68 -30.43
N GLU A 18 18.39 41.02 -30.75
CA GLU A 18 19.42 40.01 -31.04
C GLU A 18 19.81 39.18 -29.80
N LYS A 19 19.79 39.78 -28.61
CA LYS A 19 20.06 39.04 -27.35
C LYS A 19 18.93 38.08 -27.02
N LEU A 20 17.68 38.52 -27.15
CA LEU A 20 16.49 37.69 -26.94
C LEU A 20 16.46 36.49 -27.90
N MET A 21 16.86 36.69 -29.16
CA MET A 21 16.92 35.62 -30.16
C MET A 21 18.00 34.57 -29.86
N ILE A 22 19.14 34.98 -29.31
CA ILE A 22 20.19 34.05 -28.87
C ILE A 22 19.69 33.25 -27.67
N LEU A 23 18.99 33.90 -26.73
CA LEU A 23 18.41 33.24 -25.57
C LEU A 23 17.36 32.20 -25.99
N LEU A 24 16.45 32.56 -26.91
CA LEU A 24 15.46 31.63 -27.48
C LEU A 24 16.13 30.45 -28.18
N SER A 25 17.18 30.69 -28.97
CA SER A 25 17.91 29.62 -29.67
C SER A 25 18.61 28.67 -28.69
N LEU A 26 19.18 29.20 -27.60
CA LEU A 26 19.80 28.39 -26.54
C LEU A 26 18.75 27.59 -25.75
N LEU A 27 17.57 28.15 -25.50
CA LEU A 27 16.45 27.45 -24.89
C LEU A 27 15.94 26.32 -25.78
N THR A 28 15.84 26.54 -27.10
CA THR A 28 15.45 25.49 -28.05
C THR A 28 16.48 24.36 -28.13
N ILE A 29 17.78 24.69 -28.13
CA ILE A 29 18.85 23.68 -28.09
C ILE A 29 18.82 22.93 -26.76
N GLY A 30 18.60 23.64 -25.63
CA GLY A 30 18.44 23.03 -24.31
C GLY A 30 17.26 22.06 -24.25
N PHE A 31 16.12 22.43 -24.83
CA PHE A 31 14.96 21.53 -24.96
C PHE A 31 15.27 20.33 -25.84
N ALA A 32 15.91 20.52 -27.00
CA ALA A 32 16.27 19.41 -27.89
C ALA A 32 17.27 18.43 -27.23
N VAL A 33 18.25 18.93 -26.48
CA VAL A 33 19.21 18.10 -25.73
C VAL A 33 18.53 17.40 -24.56
N ALA A 34 17.61 18.05 -23.84
CA ALA A 34 16.83 17.43 -22.78
C ALA A 34 15.91 16.33 -23.32
N SER A 35 15.27 16.54 -24.48
CA SER A 35 14.51 15.52 -25.17
C SER A 35 15.39 14.35 -25.61
N LEU A 36 16.57 14.61 -26.18
CA LEU A 36 17.53 13.56 -26.55
C LEU A 36 18.07 12.78 -25.34
N ALA A 37 18.27 13.44 -24.19
CA ALA A 37 18.65 12.79 -22.94
C ALA A 37 17.51 11.93 -22.37
N ALA A 38 16.27 12.41 -22.42
CA ALA A 38 15.07 11.64 -22.06
C ALA A 38 14.85 10.43 -22.98
N PHE A 39 15.24 10.50 -24.25
CA PHE A 39 15.17 9.39 -25.21
C PHE A 39 16.30 8.36 -25.07
N ARG A 40 17.46 8.73 -24.51
CA ARG A 40 18.58 7.79 -24.25
C ARG A 40 18.54 7.17 -22.85
N GLY A 41 17.88 7.81 -21.90
CA GLY A 41 17.53 7.23 -20.59
C GLY A 41 16.25 6.42 -20.70
N ILE A 42 16.25 5.34 -21.49
CA ILE A 42 15.20 4.32 -21.40
C ILE A 42 15.46 3.57 -20.11
N ILE A 43 14.76 4.00 -19.05
CA ILE A 43 14.30 3.29 -17.85
C ILE A 43 13.89 4.43 -16.88
N TYR A 44 12.59 4.57 -16.61
CA TYR A 44 11.88 5.62 -15.83
C TYR A 44 11.45 6.90 -16.57
N LEU A 45 10.25 6.87 -17.15
CA LEU A 45 9.44 8.07 -17.40
C LEU A 45 7.99 7.82 -16.95
N SER A 46 7.40 8.80 -16.27
CA SER A 46 6.01 8.79 -15.77
C SER A 46 4.98 9.01 -16.88
N ASP A 47 3.70 8.70 -16.60
CA ASP A 47 2.56 8.73 -17.54
C ASP A 47 2.34 10.07 -18.24
N ALA A 48 2.73 11.19 -17.62
CA ALA A 48 2.68 12.52 -18.24
C ALA A 48 3.50 12.59 -19.54
N THR A 49 4.62 11.87 -19.61
CA THR A 49 5.48 11.81 -20.79
C THR A 49 4.87 10.98 -21.91
N PHE A 50 4.14 9.92 -21.55
CA PHE A 50 3.39 9.08 -22.48
C PHE A 50 2.20 9.81 -23.09
N TRP A 51 1.52 10.65 -22.30
CA TRP A 51 0.42 11.49 -22.77
C TRP A 51 0.88 12.56 -23.77
N ILE A 52 2.00 13.25 -23.48
CA ILE A 52 2.59 14.23 -24.40
C ILE A 52 3.06 13.56 -25.71
N ALA A 53 3.62 12.35 -25.63
CA ALA A 53 4.04 11.58 -26.80
C ALA A 53 2.87 11.16 -27.71
N LYS A 54 1.65 11.03 -27.15
CA LYS A 54 0.42 10.69 -27.91
C LYS A 54 -0.23 11.89 -28.62
N GLN A 55 0.27 13.11 -28.48
CA GLN A 55 -0.32 14.32 -29.08
C GLN A 55 0.46 14.79 -30.33
N PRO A 56 0.21 14.25 -31.54
CA PRO A 56 0.96 14.61 -32.76
C PRO A 56 0.86 16.09 -33.11
N ALA A 57 -0.22 16.77 -32.68
CA ALA A 57 -0.42 18.19 -32.91
C ALA A 57 0.66 19.07 -32.26
N ILE A 58 1.16 18.70 -31.08
CA ILE A 58 2.17 19.48 -30.35
C ILE A 58 3.50 19.46 -31.12
N PHE A 59 3.91 18.29 -31.61
CA PHE A 59 5.12 18.12 -32.43
C PHE A 59 5.03 18.84 -33.78
N ILE A 60 3.86 18.79 -34.43
CA ILE A 60 3.62 19.50 -35.69
C ILE A 60 3.69 21.02 -35.49
N LEU A 61 3.09 21.55 -34.42
CA LEU A 61 3.12 22.98 -34.11
C LEU A 61 4.53 23.47 -33.76
N THR A 62 5.33 22.68 -33.02
CA THR A 62 6.74 23.02 -32.76
C THR A 62 7.58 22.98 -34.03
N ALA A 63 7.38 21.97 -34.90
CA ALA A 63 8.07 21.88 -36.18
C ALA A 63 7.72 23.06 -37.10
N LEU A 64 6.44 23.44 -37.19
CA LEU A 64 5.98 24.59 -37.99
C LEU A 64 6.54 25.92 -37.46
N ALA A 65 6.59 26.11 -36.14
CA ALA A 65 7.19 27.29 -35.52
C ALA A 65 8.70 27.38 -35.82
N LEU A 66 9.42 26.25 -35.81
CA LEU A 66 10.84 26.18 -36.15
C LEU A 66 11.09 26.44 -37.63
N ILE A 67 10.23 25.92 -38.52
CA ILE A 67 10.29 26.18 -39.97
C ILE A 67 10.03 27.66 -40.26
N GLY A 68 9.05 28.29 -39.61
CA GLY A 68 8.77 29.72 -39.74
C GLY A 68 9.95 30.60 -39.29
N LEU A 69 10.60 30.23 -38.17
CA LEU A 69 11.81 30.88 -37.68
C LEU A 69 12.99 30.73 -38.67
N HIS A 70 13.11 29.56 -39.31
CA HIS A 70 14.16 29.27 -40.30
C HIS A 70 13.95 30.01 -41.62
N ALA A 71 12.71 30.05 -42.14
CA ALA A 71 12.37 30.80 -43.35
C ALA A 71 12.69 32.30 -43.18
N TRP A 72 12.43 32.86 -42.00
CA TRP A 72 12.76 34.26 -41.70
C TRP A 72 14.27 34.53 -41.65
N LEU A 73 15.06 33.58 -41.15
CA LEU A 73 16.53 33.71 -41.09
C LEU A 73 17.19 33.65 -42.48
N LEU A 74 16.56 33.02 -43.47
CA LEU A 74 17.04 32.91 -44.85
C LEU A 74 16.85 34.19 -45.68
N VAL A 75 15.90 35.06 -45.31
CA VAL A 75 15.56 36.30 -46.07
C VAL A 75 16.63 37.41 -45.95
N LYS A 76 17.66 37.28 -45.09
CA LYS A 76 18.76 38.26 -44.99
C LYS A 76 20.13 37.66 -45.35
N LYS A 77 20.77 38.24 -46.39
CA LYS A 77 22.06 37.84 -46.98
C LYS A 77 23.15 37.44 -45.97
N THR A 78 23.48 36.14 -46.02
CA THR A 78 24.76 35.39 -45.89
C THR A 78 25.74 35.54 -44.71
N THR A 79 26.05 34.39 -44.10
CA THR A 79 27.39 33.99 -43.59
C THR A 79 27.47 32.45 -43.45
N LYS A 80 28.62 31.83 -43.75
CA LYS A 80 28.83 30.34 -43.71
C LYS A 80 28.40 29.69 -42.38
N LYS A 81 28.56 30.39 -41.25
CA LYS A 81 28.15 29.91 -39.92
C LYS A 81 26.64 29.75 -39.76
N ARG A 82 25.81 30.53 -40.47
CA ARG A 82 24.35 30.40 -40.43
C ARG A 82 23.85 29.26 -41.31
N ILE A 83 24.51 29.00 -42.44
CA ILE A 83 24.23 27.81 -43.26
C ILE A 83 24.51 26.55 -42.44
N ALA A 84 25.66 26.48 -41.77
CA ALA A 84 25.97 25.36 -40.88
C ALA A 84 24.93 25.18 -39.76
N LEU A 85 24.44 26.27 -39.17
CA LEU A 85 23.40 26.21 -38.13
C LEU A 85 22.07 25.70 -38.70
N VAL A 86 21.66 26.18 -39.87
CA VAL A 86 20.44 25.72 -40.56
C VAL A 86 20.57 24.25 -40.94
N THR A 87 21.72 23.82 -41.46
CA THR A 87 21.98 22.42 -41.79
C THR A 87 21.92 21.54 -40.54
N LEU A 88 22.54 21.96 -39.43
CA LEU A 88 22.47 21.24 -38.15
C LEU A 88 21.04 21.14 -37.63
N SER A 89 20.27 22.23 -37.67
CA SER A 89 18.86 22.21 -37.24
C SER A 89 18.00 21.30 -38.12
N VAL A 90 18.20 21.30 -39.44
CA VAL A 90 17.48 20.42 -40.36
C VAL A 90 17.86 18.96 -40.11
N LEU A 91 19.13 18.66 -39.86
CA LEU A 91 19.57 17.31 -39.49
C LEU A 91 19.00 16.85 -38.14
N SER A 92 18.92 17.74 -37.14
CA SER A 92 18.29 17.43 -35.85
C SER A 92 16.78 17.19 -35.99
N LEU A 93 16.09 17.97 -36.83
CA LEU A 93 14.68 17.75 -37.16
C LEU A 93 14.45 16.44 -37.91
N LEU A 94 15.31 16.11 -38.88
CA LEU A 94 15.27 14.82 -39.56
C LEU A 94 15.50 13.67 -38.58
N SER A 95 16.48 13.79 -37.68
CA SER A 95 16.75 12.78 -36.65
C SER A 95 15.56 12.60 -35.72
N LEU A 96 14.87 13.68 -35.33
CA LEU A 96 13.66 13.62 -34.50
C LEU A 96 12.52 12.90 -35.22
N VAL A 97 12.29 13.24 -36.50
CA VAL A 97 11.27 12.57 -37.33
C VAL A 97 11.59 11.09 -37.51
N ILE A 98 12.84 10.75 -37.84
CA ILE A 98 13.28 9.35 -38.00
C ILE A 98 13.11 8.58 -36.68
N ASN A 99 13.55 9.13 -35.55
CA ASN A 99 13.36 8.50 -34.25
C ASN A 99 11.88 8.35 -33.88
N THR A 100 11.03 9.29 -34.27
CA THR A 100 9.58 9.20 -34.06
C THR A 100 8.95 8.11 -34.92
N ILE A 101 9.43 7.91 -36.14
CA ILE A 101 9.00 6.82 -37.05
C ILE A 101 9.47 5.47 -36.52
N ILE A 102 10.73 5.35 -36.09
CA ILE A 102 11.28 4.13 -35.47
C ILE A 102 10.50 3.79 -34.21
N PHE A 103 10.26 4.77 -33.33
CA PHE A 103 9.48 4.58 -32.11
C PHE A 103 8.03 4.18 -32.39
N LYS A 104 7.39 4.76 -33.43
CA LYS A 104 6.06 4.33 -33.87
C LYS A 104 6.07 2.90 -34.43
N GLN A 105 7.13 2.49 -35.13
CA GLN A 105 7.29 1.11 -35.59
C GLN A 105 7.51 0.16 -34.41
N GLU A 106 8.33 0.52 -33.41
CA GLU A 106 8.55 -0.26 -32.20
C GLU A 106 7.25 -0.43 -31.39
N ILE A 107 6.47 0.65 -31.22
CA ILE A 107 5.13 0.57 -30.58
C ILE A 107 4.15 -0.24 -31.43
N ALA A 108 4.16 -0.09 -32.76
CA ALA A 108 3.27 -0.87 -33.62
C ALA A 108 3.65 -2.35 -33.67
N SER A 109 4.92 -2.70 -33.41
CA SER A 109 5.39 -4.07 -33.23
C SER A 109 5.27 -4.59 -31.79
N TYR A 110 4.93 -3.71 -30.84
CA TYR A 110 4.66 -4.06 -29.46
C TYR A 110 3.23 -4.60 -29.37
N GLU A 111 3.07 -5.88 -29.68
CA GLU A 111 1.93 -6.63 -29.18
C GLU A 111 2.19 -6.93 -27.70
N PRO A 112 1.33 -6.51 -26.77
CA PRO A 112 1.42 -7.01 -25.41
C PRO A 112 1.26 -8.53 -25.50
N LYS A 113 2.30 -9.28 -25.12
CA LYS A 113 2.17 -10.70 -24.84
C LYS A 113 1.31 -10.84 -23.58
N ILE A 114 0.02 -10.74 -23.76
CA ILE A 114 -0.93 -11.39 -22.87
C ILE A 114 -0.84 -12.85 -23.29
N GLU A 115 -0.06 -13.65 -22.56
CA GLU A 115 -0.16 -15.10 -22.65
C GLU A 115 -1.51 -15.52 -22.04
N THR A 116 -2.59 -15.34 -22.79
CA THR A 116 -3.83 -16.08 -22.57
C THR A 116 -3.70 -17.43 -23.25
N SER A 117 -2.92 -18.32 -22.64
CA SER A 117 -2.96 -19.74 -22.95
C SER A 117 -3.37 -20.55 -21.74
N PHE A 118 -4.52 -20.24 -21.13
CA PHE A 118 -5.29 -21.26 -20.44
C PHE A 118 -6.14 -21.98 -21.48
N THR A 119 -5.53 -22.95 -22.17
CA THR A 119 -6.29 -24.08 -22.73
C THR A 119 -6.26 -25.22 -21.70
N GLY A 120 -6.69 -24.91 -20.48
CA GLY A 120 -7.13 -25.92 -19.55
C GLY A 120 -8.40 -26.54 -20.14
N THR A 121 -8.31 -27.78 -20.60
CA THR A 121 -9.51 -28.60 -20.78
C THR A 121 -10.30 -28.51 -19.49
N ALA A 122 -11.53 -27.97 -19.56
CA ALA A 122 -12.46 -27.99 -18.43
C ALA A 122 -12.62 -29.45 -17.99
N ALA A 123 -11.85 -29.84 -16.98
CA ALA A 123 -12.08 -31.08 -16.28
C ALA A 123 -13.50 -30.98 -15.74
N LYS A 124 -14.30 -32.03 -15.98
CA LYS A 124 -15.61 -32.14 -15.36
C LYS A 124 -15.42 -31.99 -13.86
N MET A 125 -15.89 -30.86 -13.33
CA MET A 125 -15.95 -30.59 -11.91
C MET A 125 -16.76 -31.71 -11.25
N ASP A 126 -16.13 -32.46 -10.36
CA ASP A 126 -16.90 -33.00 -9.26
C ASP A 126 -17.23 -31.82 -8.34
N GLY A 127 -18.48 -31.72 -7.88
CA GLY A 127 -18.94 -30.63 -7.02
C GLY A 127 -18.43 -30.70 -5.58
N SER A 128 -17.25 -31.30 -5.34
CA SER A 128 -16.66 -31.50 -4.01
C SER A 128 -15.19 -31.05 -3.88
N SER A 129 -14.64 -30.39 -4.90
CA SER A 129 -13.26 -29.90 -4.86
C SER A 129 -13.16 -28.53 -4.18
N PHE A 130 -12.19 -28.37 -3.27
CA PHE A 130 -11.80 -27.08 -2.71
C PHE A 130 -11.20 -26.21 -3.82
N MET A 131 -11.69 -24.98 -3.94
CA MET A 131 -11.31 -24.02 -4.96
C MET A 131 -10.75 -22.77 -4.30
N ALA A 132 -9.72 -22.18 -4.89
CA ALA A 132 -9.18 -20.90 -4.47
C ALA A 132 -8.76 -20.06 -5.68
N GLY A 133 -8.90 -18.76 -5.57
CA GLY A 133 -8.49 -17.77 -6.56
C GLY A 133 -8.16 -16.46 -5.88
N SER A 134 -7.17 -15.73 -6.38
CA SER A 134 -6.81 -14.43 -5.81
C SER A 134 -6.68 -13.34 -6.86
N ALA A 135 -6.79 -12.10 -6.40
CA ALA A 135 -6.57 -10.91 -7.21
C ALA A 135 -6.11 -9.74 -6.35
N LYS A 136 -5.57 -8.71 -7.01
CA LYS A 136 -5.06 -7.49 -6.40
C LYS A 136 -5.47 -6.27 -7.22
N GLY A 137 -6.16 -5.32 -6.60
CA GLY A 137 -6.58 -4.06 -7.21
C GLY A 137 -5.89 -2.85 -6.58
N ASP A 138 -5.43 -1.91 -7.42
CA ASP A 138 -4.77 -0.67 -6.97
C ASP A 138 -5.80 0.34 -6.45
N ILE A 139 -5.71 0.64 -5.16
CA ILE A 139 -6.59 1.59 -4.47
C ILE A 139 -5.90 2.92 -4.18
N THR A 140 -4.77 3.22 -4.83
CA THR A 140 -4.05 4.49 -4.67
C THR A 140 -4.89 5.65 -5.20
N PRO A 141 -5.02 6.78 -4.47
CA PRO A 141 -5.72 7.96 -4.96
C PRO A 141 -5.14 8.43 -6.29
N LEU A 142 -6.01 8.88 -7.21
CA LEU A 142 -5.56 9.45 -8.48
C LEU A 142 -4.71 10.70 -8.26
N ASP A 143 -3.71 10.93 -9.12
CA ASP A 143 -2.73 12.01 -8.98
C ASP A 143 -3.33 13.40 -8.72
N TYR A 144 -4.47 13.72 -9.36
CA TYR A 144 -5.12 15.03 -9.19
C TYR A 144 -5.76 15.24 -7.81
N MET A 145 -5.98 14.16 -7.04
CA MET A 145 -6.50 14.23 -5.68
C MET A 145 -5.44 14.75 -4.71
N PHE A 146 -4.14 14.70 -5.06
CA PHE A 146 -3.08 15.21 -4.19
C PHE A 146 -3.05 16.76 -4.15
N PRO A 147 -2.71 17.37 -3.00
CA PRO A 147 -2.39 16.73 -1.73
C PRO A 147 -3.64 16.16 -1.03
N MET A 148 -3.52 14.93 -0.52
CA MET A 148 -4.57 14.24 0.25
C MET A 148 -4.49 14.60 1.73
N PRO A 149 -5.61 14.73 2.45
CA PRO A 149 -5.62 14.93 3.89
C PRO A 149 -4.94 13.77 4.65
N LEU A 150 -4.21 14.08 5.72
CA LEU A 150 -3.79 13.08 6.71
C LEU A 150 -4.48 13.37 8.04
N LEU A 151 -3.94 14.31 8.82
CA LEU A 151 -4.38 14.64 10.19
C LEU A 151 -4.19 16.15 10.40
N SER A 152 -5.29 16.85 10.70
CA SER A 152 -5.27 18.31 10.87
C SER A 152 -4.61 19.02 9.65
N VAL A 153 -3.55 19.79 9.87
CA VAL A 153 -2.82 20.53 8.82
C VAL A 153 -1.88 19.64 7.99
N LEU A 154 -1.62 18.40 8.42
CA LEU A 154 -0.74 17.48 7.71
C LEU A 154 -1.43 16.92 6.47
N LYS A 155 -0.67 16.84 5.37
CA LYS A 155 -1.14 16.26 4.10
C LYS A 155 -0.13 15.30 3.53
N PHE A 156 -0.64 14.31 2.79
CA PHE A 156 0.13 13.52 1.83
C PHE A 156 0.29 14.32 0.54
N ASP A 157 1.51 14.53 0.05
CA ASP A 157 1.74 15.31 -1.18
C ASP A 157 2.23 14.50 -2.38
N ARG A 158 2.72 13.28 -2.17
CA ARG A 158 3.13 12.34 -3.22
C ARG A 158 2.99 10.90 -2.76
N VAL A 159 3.03 9.98 -3.71
CA VAL A 159 3.07 8.53 -3.50
C VAL A 159 4.51 8.04 -3.48
N VAL A 160 4.88 7.29 -2.43
CA VAL A 160 6.14 6.54 -2.35
C VAL A 160 5.96 5.18 -3.01
N ASP A 161 4.84 4.54 -2.69
CA ASP A 161 4.46 3.25 -3.22
C ASP A 161 2.94 3.07 -3.17
N PRO A 162 2.37 2.31 -4.12
CA PRO A 162 0.94 2.11 -4.24
C PRO A 162 0.38 1.27 -3.10
N VAL A 163 -0.91 1.41 -2.89
CA VAL A 163 -1.71 0.67 -1.90
C VAL A 163 -2.73 -0.19 -2.61
N TYR A 164 -3.00 -1.38 -2.08
CA TYR A 164 -3.85 -2.35 -2.76
C TYR A 164 -4.98 -2.89 -1.89
N ALA A 165 -6.08 -3.25 -2.55
CA ALA A 165 -7.02 -4.25 -2.06
C ALA A 165 -6.58 -5.62 -2.57
N ARG A 166 -6.46 -6.60 -1.67
CA ARG A 166 -6.12 -7.98 -2.03
C ARG A 166 -7.24 -8.90 -1.60
N VAL A 167 -7.66 -9.77 -2.50
CA VAL A 167 -8.80 -10.66 -2.30
C VAL A 167 -8.37 -12.08 -2.57
N LEU A 168 -8.73 -12.97 -1.65
CA LEU A 168 -8.73 -14.41 -1.82
C LEU A 168 -10.19 -14.88 -1.79
N ALA A 169 -10.66 -15.40 -2.92
CA ALA A 169 -11.94 -16.08 -3.03
C ALA A 169 -11.73 -17.59 -2.86
N ILE A 170 -12.57 -18.22 -2.05
CA ILE A 170 -12.51 -19.67 -1.80
C ILE A 170 -13.90 -20.29 -1.88
N SER A 171 -13.94 -21.57 -2.27
CA SER A 171 -15.14 -22.39 -2.20
C SER A 171 -14.82 -23.81 -1.76
N ASP A 172 -15.67 -24.40 -0.92
CA ASP A 172 -15.61 -25.81 -0.54
C ASP A 172 -16.63 -26.68 -1.32
N GLY A 173 -17.21 -26.12 -2.40
CA GLY A 173 -18.26 -26.75 -3.20
C GLY A 173 -19.68 -26.63 -2.61
N LYS A 174 -19.81 -26.21 -1.34
CA LYS A 174 -21.10 -25.94 -0.68
C LYS A 174 -21.36 -24.45 -0.49
N GLN A 175 -20.33 -23.71 -0.15
CA GLN A 175 -20.37 -22.27 0.06
C GLN A 175 -19.14 -21.59 -0.53
N GLU A 176 -19.27 -20.28 -0.75
CA GLU A 176 -18.17 -19.39 -1.13
C GLU A 176 -17.88 -18.44 0.03
N ALA A 177 -16.63 -18.00 0.12
CA ALA A 177 -16.20 -16.98 1.06
C ALA A 177 -15.10 -16.09 0.50
N LEU A 178 -14.91 -14.92 1.13
CA LEU A 178 -13.90 -13.94 0.78
C LEU A 178 -13.02 -13.63 1.99
N TYR A 179 -11.70 -13.70 1.79
CA TYR A 179 -10.72 -13.12 2.69
C TYR A 179 -10.08 -11.90 2.02
N ILE A 180 -10.19 -10.73 2.65
CA ILE A 180 -9.84 -9.44 2.04
C ILE A 180 -8.91 -8.67 2.98
N THR A 181 -7.83 -8.12 2.44
CA THR A 181 -6.95 -7.19 3.16
C THR A 181 -6.81 -5.89 2.38
N LEU A 182 -6.97 -4.76 3.07
CA LEU A 182 -6.79 -3.42 2.49
C LEU A 182 -5.53 -2.76 3.04
N ASP A 183 -4.71 -2.18 2.17
CA ASP A 183 -3.58 -1.33 2.56
C ASP A 183 -4.07 0.04 3.08
N MET A 184 -4.75 0.03 4.22
CA MET A 184 -5.40 1.16 4.89
C MET A 184 -5.19 1.09 6.41
N THR A 185 -5.56 2.15 7.14
CA THR A 185 -5.56 2.16 8.61
C THR A 185 -6.68 1.29 9.17
N PHE A 186 -7.87 1.33 8.57
CA PHE A 186 -9.05 0.54 8.93
C PHE A 186 -9.91 0.30 7.70
N VAL A 187 -10.89 -0.60 7.81
CA VAL A 187 -11.88 -0.84 6.76
C VAL A 187 -12.85 0.37 6.71
N PRO A 188 -12.90 1.12 5.60
CA PRO A 188 -13.77 2.28 5.50
C PRO A 188 -15.24 1.84 5.47
N GLU A 189 -16.09 2.47 6.29
CA GLU A 189 -17.54 2.25 6.31
C GLU A 189 -17.89 0.75 6.37
N ALA A 190 -17.26 0.01 7.28
CA ALA A 190 -17.18 -1.46 7.25
C ALA A 190 -18.55 -2.15 7.04
N ASP A 191 -19.60 -1.72 7.74
CA ASP A 191 -20.95 -2.30 7.59
C ASP A 191 -21.53 -2.10 6.18
N GLU A 192 -21.40 -0.90 5.63
CA GLU A 192 -21.86 -0.60 4.27
C GLU A 192 -21.02 -1.35 3.23
N THR A 193 -19.70 -1.40 3.42
CA THR A 193 -18.78 -2.14 2.56
C THR A 193 -19.10 -3.64 2.55
N LEU A 194 -19.31 -4.26 3.72
CA LEU A 194 -19.72 -5.66 3.86
C LEU A 194 -21.06 -5.94 3.18
N LYS A 195 -22.05 -5.08 3.42
CA LYS A 195 -23.36 -5.19 2.77
C LYS A 195 -23.25 -5.11 1.25
N THR A 196 -22.49 -4.14 0.75
CA THR A 196 -22.27 -3.94 -0.70
C THR A 196 -21.60 -5.15 -1.34
N LEU A 197 -20.57 -5.71 -0.69
CA LEU A 197 -19.90 -6.93 -1.14
C LEU A 197 -20.86 -8.12 -1.17
N SER A 198 -21.68 -8.29 -0.14
CA SER A 198 -22.66 -9.37 -0.05
C SER A 198 -23.72 -9.25 -1.14
N GLU A 199 -24.28 -8.05 -1.36
CA GLU A 199 -25.25 -7.78 -2.42
C GLU A 199 -24.67 -7.97 -3.83
N HIS A 200 -23.40 -7.58 -4.04
CA HIS A 200 -22.71 -7.73 -5.33
C HIS A 200 -22.40 -9.18 -5.68
N THR A 201 -22.00 -9.99 -4.69
CA THR A 201 -21.50 -11.34 -4.92
C THR A 201 -22.53 -12.45 -4.68
N GLY A 202 -23.54 -12.19 -3.85
CA GLY A 202 -24.43 -13.20 -3.29
C GLY A 202 -23.83 -13.98 -2.11
N ILE A 203 -22.59 -13.68 -1.70
CA ILE A 203 -21.93 -14.32 -0.55
C ILE A 203 -22.51 -13.71 0.73
N PRO A 204 -22.97 -14.52 1.71
CA PRO A 204 -23.47 -14.00 2.97
C PRO A 204 -22.41 -13.17 3.71
N VAL A 205 -22.82 -12.12 4.43
CA VAL A 205 -21.90 -11.21 5.15
C VAL A 205 -21.02 -11.98 6.15
N GLU A 206 -21.54 -13.04 6.75
CA GLU A 206 -20.80 -13.95 7.63
C GLU A 206 -19.61 -14.62 6.96
N ASN A 207 -19.66 -14.85 5.64
CA ASN A 207 -18.59 -15.46 4.86
C ASN A 207 -17.65 -14.41 4.22
N ILE A 208 -17.71 -13.15 4.63
CA ILE A 208 -16.82 -12.09 4.17
C ILE A 208 -15.96 -11.62 5.34
N PHE A 209 -14.69 -11.97 5.29
CA PHE A 209 -13.68 -11.59 6.27
C PHE A 209 -12.79 -10.50 5.67
N ILE A 210 -12.96 -9.25 6.11
CA ILE A 210 -12.21 -8.09 5.62
C ILE A 210 -11.43 -7.43 6.76
N SER A 211 -10.14 -7.20 6.54
CA SER A 211 -9.26 -6.52 7.48
C SER A 211 -8.41 -5.44 6.80
N ALA A 212 -7.70 -4.65 7.60
CA ALA A 212 -6.76 -3.65 7.12
C ALA A 212 -5.35 -3.95 7.61
N THR A 213 -4.33 -3.60 6.81
CA THR A 213 -2.92 -3.76 7.19
C THR A 213 -2.44 -2.78 8.26
N HIS A 214 -3.34 -1.88 8.67
CA HIS A 214 -3.14 -0.84 9.66
C HIS A 214 -1.97 0.09 9.32
N THR A 215 -1.84 0.47 8.05
CA THR A 215 -0.91 1.51 7.62
C THR A 215 -1.43 2.89 7.98
N HIS A 216 -0.59 3.69 8.62
CA HIS A 216 -0.87 5.11 8.87
C HIS A 216 -0.43 6.00 7.70
N GLY A 217 0.17 5.40 6.66
CA GLY A 217 0.68 6.09 5.49
C GLY A 217 -0.32 6.27 4.35
N ALA A 218 -1.55 5.76 4.48
CA ALA A 218 -2.48 5.68 3.35
C ALA A 218 -3.95 5.89 3.70
N THR A 219 -4.27 6.42 4.87
CA THR A 219 -5.67 6.73 5.21
C THR A 219 -5.72 8.09 5.89
N PRO A 220 -6.55 9.02 5.39
CA PRO A 220 -6.87 10.24 6.12
C PRO A 220 -7.54 9.87 7.45
N VAL A 221 -6.91 10.21 8.57
CA VAL A 221 -7.42 9.96 9.92
C VAL A 221 -7.58 11.30 10.62
N SER A 222 -8.76 11.57 11.17
CA SER A 222 -8.98 12.85 11.85
C SER A 222 -9.59 12.70 13.22
N LEU A 223 -9.13 13.59 14.12
CA LEU A 223 -9.73 13.83 15.44
C LEU A 223 -10.91 14.83 15.36
N MET A 224 -11.15 15.42 14.18
CA MET A 224 -12.22 16.38 13.87
C MET A 224 -12.77 16.10 12.47
N ASP A 225 -14.03 16.40 12.17
CA ASP A 225 -14.55 16.17 10.81
C ASP A 225 -13.72 16.90 9.73
N PHE A 226 -13.47 16.22 8.62
CA PHE A 226 -12.91 16.87 7.44
C PHE A 226 -13.98 17.77 6.81
N HIS A 227 -13.57 18.92 6.27
CA HIS A 227 -14.49 19.90 5.69
C HIS A 227 -14.05 20.35 4.29
N GLY A 228 -15.01 20.87 3.52
CA GLY A 228 -14.77 21.48 2.22
C GLY A 228 -14.09 20.54 1.24
N THR A 229 -12.99 21.00 0.63
CA THR A 229 -12.27 20.25 -0.41
C THR A 229 -11.64 18.96 0.11
N ASP A 230 -11.28 18.89 1.39
CA ASP A 230 -10.68 17.69 1.95
C ASP A 230 -11.73 16.57 2.07
N ALA A 231 -12.92 16.90 2.58
CA ALA A 231 -14.02 15.94 2.66
C ALA A 231 -14.39 15.39 1.27
N ALA A 232 -14.49 16.27 0.26
CA ALA A 232 -14.81 15.87 -1.11
C ALA A 232 -13.79 14.88 -1.69
N LYS A 233 -12.48 15.12 -1.47
CA LYS A 233 -11.41 14.20 -1.92
C LYS A 233 -11.47 12.85 -1.23
N ILE A 234 -11.78 12.82 0.06
CA ILE A 234 -11.91 11.56 0.82
C ILE A 234 -13.11 10.76 0.29
N THR A 235 -14.26 11.40 0.11
CA THR A 235 -15.45 10.76 -0.46
C THR A 235 -15.18 10.21 -1.85
N GLU A 236 -14.52 10.99 -2.71
CA GLU A 236 -14.16 10.55 -4.06
C GLU A 236 -13.21 9.35 -4.05
N TRP A 237 -12.16 9.40 -3.21
CA TRP A 237 -11.23 8.30 -3.07
C TRP A 237 -11.88 7.04 -2.49
N TYR A 238 -12.73 7.14 -1.46
CA TYR A 238 -13.48 5.99 -0.93
C TYR A 238 -14.43 5.38 -1.96
N GLY A 239 -15.03 6.20 -2.84
CA GLY A 239 -15.76 5.70 -4.01
C GLY A 239 -14.88 4.86 -4.92
N GLN A 240 -13.68 5.35 -5.26
CA GLN A 240 -12.68 4.60 -6.03
C GLN A 240 -12.26 3.29 -5.34
N VAL A 241 -12.05 3.30 -4.02
CA VAL A 241 -11.72 2.10 -3.24
C VAL A 241 -12.84 1.06 -3.38
N LYS A 242 -14.11 1.44 -3.15
CA LYS A 242 -15.26 0.54 -3.26
C LYS A 242 -15.37 -0.05 -4.67
N GLU A 243 -15.30 0.78 -5.72
CA GLU A 243 -15.38 0.29 -7.11
C GLU A 243 -14.24 -0.68 -7.47
N THR A 244 -13.02 -0.37 -7.03
CA THR A 244 -11.86 -1.22 -7.28
C THR A 244 -11.98 -2.53 -6.53
N LEU A 245 -12.44 -2.49 -5.28
CA LEU A 245 -12.63 -3.67 -4.45
C LEU A 245 -13.64 -4.65 -5.10
N LEU A 246 -14.79 -4.15 -5.59
CA LEU A 246 -15.79 -4.99 -6.27
C LEU A 246 -15.20 -5.69 -7.51
N LYS A 247 -14.46 -4.95 -8.35
CA LYS A 247 -13.78 -5.53 -9.53
C LYS A 247 -12.74 -6.58 -9.13
N THR A 248 -11.98 -6.31 -8.06
CA THR A 248 -10.95 -7.23 -7.55
C THR A 248 -11.59 -8.52 -7.02
N VAL A 249 -12.76 -8.42 -6.40
CA VAL A 249 -13.53 -9.59 -5.96
C VAL A 249 -14.01 -10.42 -7.15
N ASP A 250 -14.53 -9.78 -8.20
CA ASP A 250 -14.93 -10.49 -9.41
C ASP A 250 -13.76 -11.20 -10.08
N GLU A 251 -12.59 -10.55 -10.15
CA GLU A 251 -11.36 -11.13 -10.69
C GLU A 251 -10.88 -12.32 -9.84
N ALA A 252 -10.85 -12.20 -8.50
CA ALA A 252 -10.45 -13.29 -7.62
C ALA A 252 -11.36 -14.53 -7.77
N ARG A 253 -12.69 -14.31 -7.92
CA ARG A 253 -13.65 -15.38 -8.17
C ARG A 253 -13.47 -16.03 -9.54
N GLN A 254 -13.18 -15.23 -10.57
CA GLN A 254 -12.89 -15.74 -11.93
C GLN A 254 -11.59 -16.54 -11.98
N ASN A 255 -10.63 -16.21 -11.12
CA ASN A 255 -9.35 -16.92 -11.01
C ASN A 255 -9.43 -18.20 -10.15
N MET A 256 -10.61 -18.59 -9.65
CA MET A 256 -10.73 -19.81 -8.85
C MET A 256 -10.43 -21.06 -9.65
N VAL A 257 -9.50 -21.86 -9.14
CA VAL A 257 -9.12 -23.17 -9.67
C VAL A 257 -9.12 -24.20 -8.53
N PRO A 258 -9.18 -25.53 -8.83
CA PRO A 258 -9.00 -26.54 -7.81
C PRO A 258 -7.67 -26.33 -7.09
N ALA A 259 -7.73 -26.32 -5.77
CA ALA A 259 -6.65 -25.83 -4.94
C ALA A 259 -6.31 -26.80 -3.81
N ARG A 260 -5.10 -26.63 -3.29
CA ARG A 260 -4.63 -27.16 -2.03
C ARG A 260 -4.11 -26.03 -1.16
N TYR A 261 -4.13 -26.22 0.15
CA TYR A 261 -3.59 -25.24 1.08
C TYR A 261 -2.63 -25.88 2.08
N GLY A 262 -1.82 -25.03 2.71
CA GLY A 262 -0.91 -25.42 3.77
C GLY A 262 -0.73 -24.28 4.77
N TYR A 263 -0.36 -24.63 5.99
CA TYR A 263 -0.10 -23.68 7.07
C TYR A 263 1.33 -23.88 7.58
N GLY A 264 1.99 -22.76 7.90
CA GLY A 264 3.32 -22.75 8.47
C GLY A 264 3.50 -21.61 9.46
N THR A 265 4.53 -21.73 10.28
CA THR A 265 4.97 -20.67 11.18
C THR A 265 6.46 -20.41 11.03
N GLY A 266 6.86 -19.19 11.36
CA GLY A 266 8.25 -18.76 11.42
C GLY A 266 8.43 -17.68 12.46
N THR A 267 9.58 -17.02 12.42
CA THR A 267 9.91 -15.96 13.39
C THR A 267 10.45 -14.75 12.65
N SER A 268 9.93 -13.57 13.00
CA SER A 268 10.44 -12.28 12.54
C SER A 268 10.68 -11.38 13.74
N ASN A 269 11.82 -10.69 13.73
CA ASN A 269 12.23 -9.77 14.79
C ASN A 269 12.02 -8.29 14.42
N VAL A 270 11.20 -8.01 13.42
CA VAL A 270 10.98 -6.62 12.97
C VAL A 270 10.10 -5.81 13.91
N ASN A 271 9.25 -6.45 14.71
CA ASN A 271 8.44 -5.77 15.73
C ASN A 271 9.18 -5.65 17.07
N VAL A 272 8.64 -4.82 17.96
CA VAL A 272 9.02 -4.67 19.36
C VAL A 272 7.81 -4.14 20.14
N ASN A 273 7.73 -4.44 21.44
CA ASN A 273 6.76 -3.77 22.29
C ASN A 273 7.06 -2.26 22.31
N ARG A 274 6.02 -1.43 22.22
CA ARG A 274 6.18 0.03 22.15
C ARG A 274 6.06 0.74 23.49
N ASP A 275 5.70 0.03 24.56
CA ASP A 275 5.50 0.62 25.87
C ASP A 275 6.75 0.55 26.73
N MET A 276 7.35 1.71 26.98
CA MET A 276 8.52 1.82 27.86
C MET A 276 8.10 1.78 29.33
N ASP A 277 8.87 1.07 30.15
CA ASP A 277 8.63 1.01 31.60
C ASP A 277 8.84 2.38 32.28
N GLY A 278 7.94 2.72 33.21
CA GLY A 278 7.97 3.97 33.98
C GLY A 278 6.66 4.19 34.74
N GLU A 279 6.61 5.12 35.69
CA GLU A 279 5.37 5.46 36.43
C GLU A 279 4.22 5.85 35.47
N LYS A 280 4.58 6.53 34.38
CA LYS A 280 3.75 6.67 33.19
C LYS A 280 4.51 6.10 32.00
N SER A 281 3.93 5.13 31.32
CA SER A 281 4.47 4.56 30.09
C SER A 281 4.51 5.62 28.98
N VAL A 282 5.56 5.56 28.16
CA VAL A 282 5.75 6.40 26.99
C VAL A 282 6.03 5.53 25.77
N LEU A 283 5.58 5.97 24.60
CA LEU A 283 5.83 5.27 23.34
C LEU A 283 7.34 5.27 23.02
N GLY A 284 7.87 4.08 22.76
CA GLY A 284 9.27 3.83 22.50
C GLY A 284 9.50 2.44 21.88
N SER A 285 10.64 1.84 22.18
CA SER A 285 10.98 0.48 21.76
C SER A 285 11.48 -0.28 22.97
N ASN A 286 10.61 -1.08 23.58
CA ASN A 286 10.90 -1.89 24.75
C ASN A 286 11.16 -3.34 24.33
N PHE A 287 12.44 -3.70 24.26
CA PHE A 287 12.86 -5.06 23.86
C PHE A 287 12.72 -6.09 24.98
N ASP A 288 12.47 -5.65 26.22
CA ASP A 288 12.33 -6.53 27.38
C ASP A 288 10.86 -6.96 27.61
N ARG A 289 9.89 -6.13 27.18
CA ARG A 289 8.46 -6.50 27.21
C ARG A 289 8.09 -7.47 26.09
N TYR A 290 7.00 -8.20 26.33
CA TYR A 290 6.51 -9.23 25.41
C TYR A 290 6.21 -8.66 24.02
N SER A 291 6.61 -9.41 23.00
CA SER A 291 6.39 -9.10 21.60
C SER A 291 6.20 -10.41 20.83
N ASP A 292 5.05 -10.60 20.20
CA ASP A 292 4.78 -11.82 19.42
C ASP A 292 5.66 -11.81 18.17
N LYS A 293 6.69 -12.65 18.15
CA LYS A 293 7.61 -12.79 17.02
C LYS A 293 7.14 -13.78 15.97
N THR A 294 6.00 -14.44 16.21
CA THR A 294 5.51 -15.53 15.37
C THR A 294 4.93 -14.98 14.08
N VAL A 295 5.55 -15.32 12.97
CA VAL A 295 4.96 -15.15 11.64
C VAL A 295 4.13 -16.38 11.36
N ARG A 296 2.88 -16.19 10.95
CA ARG A 296 1.99 -17.28 10.53
C ARG A 296 1.69 -17.11 9.04
N VAL A 297 1.78 -18.19 8.29
CA VAL A 297 1.58 -18.19 6.84
C VAL A 297 0.60 -19.29 6.44
N MET A 298 -0.29 -18.97 5.50
CA MET A 298 -1.15 -19.96 4.86
C MET A 298 -1.05 -19.79 3.35
N ARG A 299 -0.52 -20.81 2.67
CA ARG A 299 -0.33 -20.80 1.21
C ARG A 299 -1.46 -21.55 0.54
N PHE A 300 -1.89 -21.04 -0.61
CA PHE A 300 -2.84 -21.68 -1.51
C PHE A 300 -2.15 -21.93 -2.85
N GLU A 301 -2.22 -23.16 -3.34
CA GLU A 301 -1.63 -23.58 -4.62
C GLU A 301 -2.69 -24.25 -5.50
N SER A 302 -2.52 -24.15 -6.81
CA SER A 302 -3.25 -24.99 -7.75
C SER A 302 -2.80 -26.45 -7.58
N LEU A 303 -3.58 -27.40 -8.12
CA LEU A 303 -3.15 -28.80 -8.14
C LEU A 303 -1.86 -29.03 -8.94
N ASP A 304 -1.55 -28.14 -9.88
CA ASP A 304 -0.32 -28.15 -10.68
C ASP A 304 0.87 -27.50 -9.94
N GLY A 305 0.62 -26.85 -8.79
CA GLY A 305 1.64 -26.24 -7.93
C GLY A 305 1.90 -24.76 -8.17
N ASP A 306 1.08 -24.10 -8.98
CA ASP A 306 1.14 -22.65 -9.15
C ASP A 306 0.67 -21.95 -7.87
N ASN A 307 1.39 -20.92 -7.42
CA ASN A 307 0.99 -20.16 -6.24
C ASN A 307 -0.25 -19.31 -6.55
N ILE A 308 -1.36 -19.61 -5.91
CA ILE A 308 -2.62 -18.86 -6.00
C ILE A 308 -2.56 -17.65 -5.09
N GLY A 309 -2.02 -17.78 -3.88
CA GLY A 309 -1.93 -16.69 -2.93
C GLY A 309 -1.35 -17.11 -1.59
N LEU A 310 -0.96 -16.11 -0.81
CA LEU A 310 -0.37 -16.28 0.52
C LEU A 310 -1.08 -15.36 1.50
N VAL A 311 -1.62 -15.93 2.57
CA VAL A 311 -2.08 -15.16 3.73
C VAL A 311 -0.95 -15.12 4.76
N VAL A 312 -0.62 -13.92 5.21
CA VAL A 312 0.39 -13.65 6.25
C VAL A 312 -0.31 -13.05 7.46
N ASN A 313 0.05 -13.49 8.65
CA ASN A 313 -0.37 -12.87 9.91
C ASN A 313 0.83 -12.62 10.82
N TYR A 314 0.96 -11.38 11.28
CA TYR A 314 2.04 -10.98 12.17
C TYR A 314 1.66 -9.74 13.00
N ALA A 315 2.06 -9.71 14.27
CA ALA A 315 1.67 -8.68 15.23
C ALA A 315 2.56 -7.44 15.14
N VAL A 316 2.30 -6.54 14.20
CA VAL A 316 3.02 -5.27 14.07
C VAL A 316 2.15 -4.18 13.45
N HIS A 317 2.21 -2.97 14.00
CA HIS A 317 1.68 -1.78 13.34
C HIS A 317 2.51 -1.45 12.08
N SER A 318 1.83 -1.03 11.01
CA SER A 318 2.49 -0.53 9.80
C SER A 318 2.80 0.96 9.93
N VAL A 319 3.81 1.27 10.75
CA VAL A 319 4.18 2.64 11.17
C VAL A 319 5.68 2.94 11.07
N VAL A 320 6.42 2.30 10.16
CA VAL A 320 7.84 2.59 9.92
C VAL A 320 7.99 4.01 9.37
N ALA A 321 7.17 4.41 8.41
CA ALA A 321 7.20 5.73 7.80
C ALA A 321 6.25 6.72 8.48
N ASN A 322 5.46 6.28 9.46
CA ASN A 322 4.54 7.15 10.20
C ASN A 322 5.26 8.36 10.80
N GLY A 323 4.70 9.55 10.55
CA GLY A 323 5.28 10.80 11.01
C GLY A 323 6.55 11.23 10.27
N ALA A 324 6.95 10.59 9.17
CA ALA A 324 8.05 11.06 8.31
C ALA A 324 7.69 12.41 7.66
N LEU A 325 8.21 13.52 8.21
CA LEU A 325 7.93 14.84 7.69
C LEU A 325 8.97 15.20 6.62
N VAL A 326 8.50 15.49 5.41
CA VAL A 326 9.35 15.79 4.26
C VAL A 326 9.05 17.21 3.79
N GLY A 327 9.86 18.16 4.23
CA GLY A 327 9.74 19.56 3.79
C GLY A 327 8.62 20.35 4.48
N GLY A 328 8.49 20.22 5.81
CA GLY A 328 7.53 20.96 6.62
C GLY A 328 6.34 20.09 7.06
N LEU A 329 5.10 20.55 6.83
CA LEU A 329 3.87 19.86 7.24
C LEU A 329 3.38 18.83 6.20
N ARG A 330 4.32 18.21 5.47
CA ARG A 330 4.03 17.22 4.43
C ARG A 330 4.63 15.88 4.81
N THR A 331 3.91 14.83 4.47
CA THR A 331 4.37 13.44 4.46
C THR A 331 3.96 12.82 3.12
N HIS A 332 4.32 11.57 2.87
CA HIS A 332 3.99 10.89 1.63
C HIS A 332 3.09 9.69 1.88
N TRP A 333 2.34 9.35 0.84
CA TRP A 333 1.47 8.21 0.77
C TRP A 333 2.27 6.92 0.61
N THR A 334 2.02 5.92 1.45
CA THR A 334 2.76 4.65 1.47
C THR A 334 1.93 3.53 2.09
N SER A 335 2.09 2.32 1.57
CA SER A 335 1.51 1.11 2.16
C SER A 335 2.20 0.68 3.47
N ASP A 336 3.33 1.33 3.81
CA ASP A 336 4.16 1.07 5.00
C ASP A 336 4.49 -0.43 5.16
N LEU A 337 4.91 -0.89 6.34
CA LEU A 337 5.59 -2.18 6.51
C LEU A 337 4.84 -3.36 5.89
N ALA A 338 3.56 -3.56 6.22
CA ALA A 338 2.80 -4.70 5.76
C ALA A 338 2.59 -4.70 4.24
N GLY A 339 2.04 -3.62 3.67
CA GLY A 339 1.75 -3.57 2.23
C GLY A 339 3.02 -3.56 1.37
N TYR A 340 4.11 -2.93 1.87
CA TYR A 340 5.40 -2.93 1.20
C TYR A 340 6.05 -4.32 1.23
N THR A 341 5.88 -5.05 2.34
CA THR A 341 6.30 -6.45 2.48
C THR A 341 5.49 -7.37 1.56
N SER A 342 4.15 -7.23 1.51
CA SER A 342 3.31 -7.96 0.57
C SER A 342 3.78 -7.77 -0.86
N ARG A 343 4.07 -6.54 -1.28
CA ARG A 343 4.52 -6.25 -2.64
C ARG A 343 5.89 -6.85 -2.96
N LYS A 344 6.81 -6.88 -1.98
CA LYS A 344 8.08 -7.59 -2.12
C LYS A 344 7.87 -9.10 -2.30
N LEU A 345 7.03 -9.70 -1.47
CA LEU A 345 6.71 -11.13 -1.54
C LEU A 345 6.05 -11.50 -2.87
N GLU A 346 5.10 -10.70 -3.36
CA GLU A 346 4.47 -10.89 -4.68
C GLU A 346 5.50 -10.90 -5.80
N ASN A 347 6.48 -9.99 -5.76
CA ASN A 347 7.57 -9.96 -6.76
C ASN A 347 8.54 -11.16 -6.61
N MET A 348 8.71 -11.69 -5.40
CA MET A 348 9.62 -12.81 -5.13
C MET A 348 8.99 -14.17 -5.47
N LEU A 349 7.68 -14.30 -5.28
CA LEU A 349 6.90 -15.52 -5.57
C LEU A 349 6.48 -15.63 -7.03
N ASP A 350 6.53 -14.54 -7.79
CA ASP A 350 6.21 -14.44 -9.23
C ASP A 350 4.77 -14.85 -9.62
N SER A 351 3.89 -15.08 -8.63
CA SER A 351 2.45 -15.26 -8.83
C SER A 351 1.67 -15.10 -7.52
N GLY A 352 0.36 -14.82 -7.62
CA GLY A 352 -0.59 -14.77 -6.50
C GLY A 352 -0.55 -13.48 -5.66
N ALA A 353 -1.69 -13.13 -5.05
CA ALA A 353 -1.78 -12.01 -4.12
C ALA A 353 -1.24 -12.40 -2.72
N VAL A 354 -0.58 -11.44 -2.04
CA VAL A 354 -0.08 -11.65 -0.66
C VAL A 354 -0.90 -10.82 0.34
N LEU A 355 -1.87 -11.47 0.98
CA LEU A 355 -2.81 -10.87 1.91
C LEU A 355 -2.18 -10.78 3.30
N TYR A 356 -1.88 -9.57 3.75
CA TYR A 356 -1.27 -9.34 5.05
C TYR A 356 -2.33 -8.93 6.06
N SER A 357 -2.44 -9.70 7.14
CA SER A 357 -3.32 -9.44 8.27
C SER A 357 -2.50 -9.12 9.51
N VAL A 358 -3.02 -8.22 10.35
CA VAL A 358 -2.29 -7.79 11.55
C VAL A 358 -2.77 -8.58 12.76
N GLY A 359 -1.83 -9.17 13.48
CA GLY A 359 -2.08 -9.84 14.77
C GLY A 359 -2.40 -8.86 15.90
N ALA A 360 -2.22 -9.29 17.15
CA ALA A 360 -2.40 -8.41 18.31
C ALA A 360 -1.27 -7.37 18.41
N ALA A 361 -1.43 -6.27 17.68
CA ALA A 361 -0.39 -5.26 17.51
C ALA A 361 -0.65 -3.97 18.28
N GLY A 362 -1.65 -3.91 19.16
CA GLY A 362 -2.02 -2.71 19.92
C GLY A 362 -0.83 -2.05 20.63
N ASP A 363 0.11 -2.85 21.13
CA ASP A 363 1.37 -2.42 21.76
C ASP A 363 2.62 -2.83 20.96
N GLN A 364 2.49 -3.21 19.68
CA GLN A 364 3.59 -3.72 18.85
C GLN A 364 3.87 -2.79 17.67
N ASN A 365 5.06 -2.18 17.68
CA ASN A 365 5.53 -1.33 16.60
C ASN A 365 6.76 -1.94 15.91
N PRO A 366 7.15 -1.47 14.71
CA PRO A 366 8.43 -1.81 14.11
C PRO A 366 9.59 -1.33 14.99
N GLY A 367 10.67 -2.10 15.09
CA GLY A 367 11.83 -1.80 15.93
C GLY A 367 12.54 -0.48 15.59
N LEU A 368 12.51 -0.09 14.30
CA LEU A 368 13.00 1.20 13.79
C LEU A 368 11.88 1.94 13.07
N ARG A 369 11.80 3.26 13.26
CA ARG A 369 10.71 4.11 12.74
C ARG A 369 11.22 5.49 12.33
N ALA A 370 10.44 6.19 11.51
CA ALA A 370 10.73 7.53 11.00
C ALA A 370 10.87 8.57 12.12
N GLN A 371 9.99 8.46 13.12
CA GLN A 371 10.10 9.18 14.37
C GLN A 371 10.62 8.24 15.45
N TYR A 372 11.73 8.64 16.07
CA TYR A 372 12.21 8.00 17.28
C TYR A 372 12.46 9.06 18.34
N GLY A 373 11.97 8.79 19.54
CA GLY A 373 12.15 9.61 20.73
C GLY A 373 12.97 8.84 21.75
N GLY A 374 13.85 9.56 22.46
CA GLY A 374 14.58 9.00 23.59
C GLY A 374 14.85 10.08 24.65
N PRO A 375 15.10 9.69 25.90
CA PRO A 375 15.48 10.63 26.95
C PRO A 375 16.81 11.30 26.59
N THR A 376 16.79 12.63 26.43
CA THR A 376 17.98 13.44 26.12
C THR A 376 18.58 14.12 27.35
N GLY A 377 18.17 13.71 28.56
CA GLY A 377 18.60 14.33 29.82
C GLY A 377 17.92 15.69 30.11
N GLY A 378 16.96 16.12 29.28
CA GLY A 378 16.07 17.26 29.54
C GLY A 378 14.61 16.83 29.80
N SER A 379 13.74 17.77 30.15
CA SER A 379 12.33 17.51 30.50
C SER A 379 11.43 17.08 29.34
N ASN A 380 11.90 17.21 28.08
CA ASN A 380 11.17 16.78 26.89
C ASN A 380 12.03 15.80 26.08
N PRO A 381 11.49 14.65 25.64
CA PRO A 381 12.18 13.76 24.73
C PRO A 381 12.49 14.47 23.41
N ALA A 382 13.70 14.31 22.88
CA ALA A 382 13.99 14.80 21.53
C ALA A 382 13.38 13.82 20.53
N VAL A 383 12.36 14.27 19.79
CA VAL A 383 11.81 13.53 18.65
C VAL A 383 12.71 13.82 17.45
N SER A 384 13.47 12.82 17.03
CA SER A 384 14.21 12.88 15.77
C SER A 384 13.29 12.42 14.64
N ASN A 385 13.26 13.19 13.55
CA ASN A 385 12.50 12.85 12.35
C ASN A 385 13.47 12.56 11.21
N LEU A 386 13.42 11.34 10.66
CA LEU A 386 14.27 10.92 9.56
C LEU A 386 13.87 11.55 8.20
N GLY A 387 12.68 12.15 8.13
CA GLY A 387 12.09 12.64 6.87
C GLY A 387 12.15 11.57 5.80
N ALA A 388 12.61 11.92 4.59
CA ALA A 388 12.68 10.98 3.48
C ALA A 388 13.64 9.79 3.69
N ALA A 389 14.55 9.85 4.68
CA ALA A 389 15.41 8.70 4.98
C ALA A 389 14.63 7.53 5.62
N SER A 390 13.41 7.77 6.14
CA SER A 390 12.55 6.71 6.67
C SER A 390 12.20 5.66 5.62
N TYR A 391 12.16 6.01 4.34
CA TYR A 391 11.82 5.05 3.28
C TYR A 391 12.93 4.01 3.04
N ASN A 392 14.18 4.36 3.36
CA ASN A 392 15.27 3.37 3.36
C ASN A 392 15.14 2.41 4.56
N VAL A 393 14.66 2.90 5.70
CA VAL A 393 14.37 2.05 6.87
C VAL A 393 13.19 1.13 6.57
N LEU A 394 12.14 1.65 5.94
CA LEU A 394 11.00 0.86 5.46
C LEU A 394 11.46 -0.25 4.51
N ASP A 395 12.19 0.09 3.44
CA ASP A 395 12.68 -0.90 2.48
C ASP A 395 13.53 -1.99 3.17
N TYR A 396 14.43 -1.61 4.07
CA TYR A 396 15.28 -2.53 4.83
C TYR A 396 14.48 -3.47 5.75
N LEU A 397 13.55 -2.94 6.56
CA LEU A 397 12.76 -3.77 7.47
C LEU A 397 11.80 -4.67 6.70
N SER A 398 11.16 -4.18 5.63
CA SER A 398 10.31 -4.98 4.76
C SER A 398 11.09 -6.09 4.05
N GLU A 399 12.35 -5.85 3.68
CA GLU A 399 13.22 -6.87 3.11
C GLU A 399 13.55 -7.98 4.10
N ILE A 400 13.90 -7.63 5.35
CA ILE A 400 14.11 -8.63 6.41
C ILE A 400 12.83 -9.43 6.62
N HIS A 401 11.70 -8.72 6.78
CA HIS A 401 10.45 -9.38 7.07
C HIS A 401 9.98 -10.29 5.94
N ALA A 402 10.12 -9.86 4.68
CA ALA A 402 9.79 -10.69 3.52
C ALA A 402 10.63 -11.97 3.49
N ARG A 403 11.91 -11.91 3.84
CA ARG A 403 12.78 -13.11 3.91
C ARG A 403 12.36 -14.05 5.04
N ASP A 404 12.01 -13.51 6.20
CA ASP A 404 11.51 -14.32 7.32
C ASP A 404 10.19 -15.02 6.96
N ILE A 405 9.29 -14.32 6.24
CA ILE A 405 8.04 -14.89 5.72
C ILE A 405 8.31 -15.94 4.63
N LEU A 406 9.23 -15.68 3.70
CA LEU A 406 9.62 -16.66 2.67
C LEU A 406 10.20 -17.91 3.30
N ALA A 407 11.05 -17.79 4.32
CA ALA A 407 11.58 -18.95 5.03
C ALA A 407 10.47 -19.76 5.71
N ALA A 408 9.46 -19.11 6.32
CA ALA A 408 8.29 -19.81 6.85
C ALA A 408 7.48 -20.50 5.74
N ASN A 409 7.33 -19.83 4.59
CA ASN A 409 6.63 -20.36 3.42
C ASN A 409 7.36 -21.53 2.76
N GLU A 410 8.68 -21.51 2.65
CA GLU A 410 9.46 -22.61 2.06
C GLU A 410 9.39 -23.89 2.90
N ASN A 411 9.22 -23.74 4.21
CA ASN A 411 9.15 -24.86 5.15
C ASN A 411 7.75 -25.48 5.28
N LEU A 412 6.70 -24.83 4.76
CA LEU A 412 5.34 -25.37 4.82
C LEU A 412 5.05 -26.30 3.63
N VAL A 413 4.19 -27.28 3.87
CA VAL A 413 3.65 -28.19 2.86
C VAL A 413 2.19 -27.81 2.60
N ALA A 414 1.86 -27.52 1.33
CA ALA A 414 0.50 -27.27 0.88
C ALA A 414 -0.04 -28.52 0.19
N ASP A 415 -0.63 -29.44 0.95
CA ASP A 415 -1.14 -30.73 0.48
C ASP A 415 -2.60 -30.99 0.86
N LYS A 416 -3.22 -30.09 1.62
CA LYS A 416 -4.60 -30.23 2.10
C LYS A 416 -5.60 -29.77 1.06
N THR A 417 -6.61 -30.60 0.79
CA THR A 417 -7.68 -30.31 -0.17
C THR A 417 -9.06 -30.24 0.50
N ASP A 418 -9.12 -30.44 1.82
CA ASP A 418 -10.32 -30.41 2.65
C ASP A 418 -10.50 -29.03 3.30
N GLY A 419 -10.58 -27.98 2.47
CA GLY A 419 -10.74 -26.59 2.92
C GLY A 419 -12.18 -26.24 3.27
N THR A 420 -12.85 -27.02 4.12
CA THR A 420 -14.24 -26.74 4.55
C THR A 420 -14.34 -25.35 5.17
N ILE A 421 -15.37 -24.59 4.78
CA ILE A 421 -15.52 -23.21 5.24
C ILE A 421 -16.51 -23.18 6.39
N TYR A 422 -16.12 -22.55 7.50
CA TYR A 422 -17.03 -22.21 8.60
C TYR A 422 -16.84 -20.75 9.00
N SER A 423 -17.94 -20.03 9.19
CA SER A 423 -17.91 -18.64 9.62
C SER A 423 -18.97 -18.38 10.66
N ALA A 424 -18.63 -17.57 11.67
CA ALA A 424 -19.57 -17.13 12.68
C ALA A 424 -19.24 -15.70 13.15
N GLU A 425 -20.25 -15.01 13.66
CA GLU A 425 -20.11 -13.68 14.26
C GLU A 425 -20.83 -13.63 15.59
N LYS A 426 -20.25 -12.89 16.53
CA LYS A 426 -20.92 -12.48 17.75
C LYS A 426 -20.54 -11.05 18.11
N VAL A 427 -21.53 -10.26 18.55
CA VAL A 427 -21.27 -8.99 19.22
C VAL A 427 -21.25 -9.25 20.72
N VAL A 428 -20.21 -8.79 21.38
CA VAL A 428 -20.06 -8.87 22.85
C VAL A 428 -19.99 -7.48 23.45
N GLN A 429 -20.49 -7.36 24.68
CA GLN A 429 -20.52 -6.09 25.40
C GLN A 429 -19.45 -6.07 26.48
N ALA A 430 -18.59 -5.07 26.46
CA ALA A 430 -17.64 -4.79 27.53
C ALA A 430 -18.10 -3.56 28.32
N GLU A 431 -17.86 -3.53 29.63
CA GLU A 431 -18.12 -2.33 30.42
C GLU A 431 -17.26 -1.16 29.92
N ALA A 432 -17.92 -0.05 29.58
CA ALA A 432 -17.27 1.16 29.13
C ALA A 432 -16.56 1.89 30.29
N ALA A 433 -15.58 2.72 29.96
CA ALA A 433 -14.92 3.60 30.91
C ALA A 433 -15.91 4.59 31.57
N GLU A 434 -16.94 4.99 30.83
CA GLU A 434 -18.08 5.76 31.36
C GLU A 434 -19.02 4.85 32.17
N GLU A 435 -19.42 5.31 33.35
CA GLU A 435 -20.18 4.49 34.29
C GLU A 435 -21.61 4.20 33.78
N GLY A 436 -21.98 2.92 33.73
CA GLY A 436 -23.30 2.47 33.29
C GLY A 436 -23.43 2.28 31.78
N GLU A 437 -22.36 2.53 31.00
CA GLU A 437 -22.33 2.30 29.56
C GLU A 437 -21.58 1.02 29.18
N THR A 438 -21.82 0.55 27.96
CA THR A 438 -21.13 -0.60 27.36
C THR A 438 -20.59 -0.27 25.99
N ILE A 439 -19.46 -0.88 25.64
CA ILE A 439 -18.90 -0.85 24.28
C ILE A 439 -19.14 -2.21 23.64
N ASP A 440 -19.72 -2.20 22.45
CA ASP A 440 -19.92 -3.38 21.63
C ASP A 440 -18.62 -3.67 20.85
N TYR A 441 -18.16 -4.92 20.90
CA TYR A 441 -17.08 -5.45 20.09
C TYR A 441 -17.59 -6.59 19.22
N ARG A 442 -17.22 -6.56 17.94
CA ARG A 442 -17.56 -7.58 16.95
C ARG A 442 -16.47 -8.62 16.88
N LEU A 443 -16.85 -9.86 17.19
CA LEU A 443 -16.00 -11.04 17.11
C LEU A 443 -16.36 -11.86 15.87
N ARG A 444 -15.34 -12.37 15.19
CA ARG A 444 -15.50 -13.20 13.99
C ARG A 444 -14.71 -14.49 14.12
N ILE A 445 -15.34 -15.58 13.71
CA ILE A 445 -14.65 -16.81 13.36
C ILE A 445 -14.72 -16.92 11.84
N PHE A 446 -13.58 -17.21 11.23
CA PHE A 446 -13.48 -17.62 9.84
C PHE A 446 -12.50 -18.78 9.76
N GLN A 447 -12.97 -19.95 9.35
CA GLN A 447 -12.19 -21.18 9.35
C GLN A 447 -12.14 -21.76 7.95
N ILE A 448 -10.95 -22.21 7.55
CA ILE A 448 -10.71 -22.93 6.30
C ILE A 448 -10.01 -24.25 6.68
N GLY A 449 -10.75 -25.35 6.62
CA GLY A 449 -10.28 -26.66 7.05
C GLY A 449 -9.77 -26.62 8.48
N ASP A 450 -8.47 -26.87 8.70
CA ASP A 450 -7.86 -26.86 10.02
C ASP A 450 -7.14 -25.55 10.40
N VAL A 451 -7.35 -24.46 9.65
CA VAL A 451 -6.82 -23.12 9.94
C VAL A 451 -7.94 -22.18 10.34
N MET A 452 -7.77 -21.50 11.47
CA MET A 452 -8.77 -20.62 12.09
C MET A 452 -8.29 -19.17 12.12
N PHE A 453 -9.18 -18.25 11.78
CA PHE A 453 -8.99 -16.81 11.94
C PHE A 453 -9.99 -16.29 12.99
N GLN A 454 -9.47 -15.79 14.11
CA GLN A 454 -10.23 -15.04 15.10
C GLN A 454 -10.15 -13.56 14.74
N GLY A 455 -11.22 -12.97 14.25
CA GLY A 455 -11.30 -11.55 13.93
C GLY A 455 -11.87 -10.73 15.08
N VAL A 456 -11.27 -9.57 15.35
CA VAL A 456 -11.79 -8.58 16.31
C VAL A 456 -11.79 -7.21 15.66
N ASP A 457 -12.86 -6.44 15.84
CA ASP A 457 -12.97 -5.07 15.32
C ASP A 457 -12.24 -4.03 16.19
N ALA A 458 -11.13 -4.37 16.85
CA ALA A 458 -10.41 -3.48 17.76
C ALA A 458 -8.90 -3.69 17.68
N GLU A 459 -8.12 -2.70 18.10
CA GLU A 459 -6.68 -2.82 18.32
C GLU A 459 -6.40 -3.42 19.69
N ILE A 460 -5.92 -4.66 19.71
CA ILE A 460 -5.71 -5.43 20.93
C ILE A 460 -4.21 -5.53 21.24
N VAL A 461 -3.84 -5.29 22.50
CA VAL A 461 -2.46 -5.47 22.95
C VAL A 461 -2.05 -6.94 22.91
N SER A 462 -0.75 -7.17 22.75
CA SER A 462 -0.17 -8.49 22.52
C SER A 462 -0.49 -9.52 23.61
N SER A 463 -0.53 -9.10 24.88
CA SER A 463 -0.87 -9.94 26.05
C SER A 463 -2.32 -10.45 26.00
N ILE A 464 -3.27 -9.56 25.68
CA ILE A 464 -4.68 -9.93 25.45
C ILE A 464 -4.79 -10.83 24.23
N GLY A 465 -4.01 -10.55 23.18
CA GLY A 465 -3.95 -11.39 22.00
C GLY A 465 -3.58 -12.84 22.30
N GLN A 466 -2.61 -13.07 23.18
CA GLN A 466 -2.28 -14.41 23.66
C GLN A 466 -3.46 -15.08 24.37
N ALA A 467 -4.12 -14.35 25.28
CA ALA A 467 -5.25 -14.88 26.04
C ALA A 467 -6.44 -15.24 25.12
N VAL A 468 -6.73 -14.41 24.13
CA VAL A 468 -7.80 -14.65 23.14
C VAL A 468 -7.44 -15.82 22.22
N THR A 469 -6.21 -15.89 21.72
CA THR A 469 -5.78 -17.01 20.85
C THR A 469 -5.84 -18.34 21.59
N ALA A 470 -5.51 -18.35 22.88
CA ALA A 470 -5.53 -19.54 23.72
C ALA A 470 -6.93 -20.12 23.99
N THR A 471 -8.01 -19.40 23.68
CA THR A 471 -9.37 -19.96 23.77
C THR A 471 -9.73 -20.86 22.59
N SER A 472 -8.95 -20.81 21.49
CA SER A 472 -9.27 -21.55 20.27
C SER A 472 -9.07 -23.05 20.42
N PRO A 473 -10.04 -23.88 19.99
CA PRO A 473 -9.88 -25.33 19.92
C PRO A 473 -9.02 -25.78 18.72
N VAL A 474 -8.68 -24.86 17.81
CA VAL A 474 -7.90 -25.13 16.60
C VAL A 474 -6.44 -24.72 16.81
N GLU A 475 -5.51 -25.65 16.61
CA GLU A 475 -4.08 -25.40 16.81
C GLU A 475 -3.55 -24.28 15.88
N ASN A 476 -3.93 -24.30 14.60
CA ASN A 476 -3.51 -23.32 13.61
C ASN A 476 -4.41 -22.07 13.65
N THR A 477 -4.42 -21.36 14.77
CA THR A 477 -5.20 -20.13 14.94
C THR A 477 -4.38 -18.87 14.69
N MET A 478 -4.93 -17.96 13.89
CA MET A 478 -4.45 -16.60 13.66
C MET A 478 -5.44 -15.61 14.24
N LEU A 479 -4.97 -14.72 15.11
CA LEU A 479 -5.77 -13.58 15.57
C LEU A 479 -5.59 -12.42 14.58
N VAL A 480 -6.68 -11.76 14.20
CA VAL A 480 -6.66 -10.64 13.24
C VAL A 480 -7.41 -9.46 13.83
N MET A 481 -6.68 -8.37 14.08
CA MET A 481 -7.27 -7.12 14.56
C MET A 481 -7.84 -6.29 13.39
N ILE A 482 -8.70 -5.33 13.70
CA ILE A 482 -9.34 -4.43 12.73
C ILE A 482 -10.07 -5.22 11.63
N THR A 483 -10.80 -6.24 12.06
CA THR A 483 -11.60 -7.11 11.19
C THR A 483 -13.05 -6.66 11.19
N ASN A 484 -13.62 -6.48 10.00
CA ASN A 484 -15.03 -6.17 9.78
C ASN A 484 -15.53 -4.92 10.53
N GLY A 485 -14.63 -4.05 10.98
CA GLY A 485 -14.96 -2.89 11.80
C GLY A 485 -13.74 -2.31 12.52
N TYR A 486 -13.99 -1.28 13.32
CA TYR A 486 -12.98 -0.64 14.17
C TYR A 486 -13.61 0.06 15.41
N GLN A 487 -13.15 -0.31 16.59
CA GLN A 487 -13.64 0.11 17.91
C GLN A 487 -12.53 0.56 18.85
N GLY A 488 -11.43 1.07 18.30
CA GLY A 488 -10.32 1.63 19.08
C GLY A 488 -9.51 0.57 19.82
N TYR A 489 -8.86 0.98 20.91
CA TYR A 489 -7.95 0.14 21.67
C TYR A 489 -8.66 -0.70 22.74
N ILE A 490 -8.13 -1.91 22.96
CA ILE A 490 -8.34 -2.70 24.17
C ILE A 490 -6.99 -2.90 24.84
N ALA A 491 -6.82 -2.27 26.00
CA ALA A 491 -5.59 -2.31 26.79
C ALA A 491 -5.62 -3.38 27.88
N ASP A 492 -4.45 -3.87 28.27
CA ASP A 492 -4.29 -4.79 29.40
C ASP A 492 -4.18 -4.06 30.74
N ASP A 493 -4.25 -4.83 31.81
CA ASP A 493 -4.17 -4.31 33.18
C ASP A 493 -2.88 -3.52 33.44
N TRP A 494 -1.77 -3.96 32.86
CA TRP A 494 -0.49 -3.25 32.95
C TRP A 494 -0.59 -1.87 32.31
N GLY A 495 -1.21 -1.77 31.13
CA GLY A 495 -1.41 -0.51 30.43
C GLY A 495 -2.22 0.49 31.26
N TYR A 496 -3.28 0.03 31.94
CA TYR A 496 -4.04 0.88 32.85
C TYR A 496 -3.22 1.32 34.07
N ASP A 497 -2.45 0.41 34.68
CA ASP A 497 -1.65 0.72 35.87
C ASP A 497 -0.51 1.71 35.59
N HIS A 498 -0.03 1.76 34.34
CA HIS A 498 1.06 2.64 33.93
C HIS A 498 0.62 3.77 33.00
N ASN A 499 -0.69 4.03 32.86
CA ASN A 499 -1.23 5.06 31.97
C ASN A 499 -0.63 5.01 30.54
N ALA A 500 -0.49 3.80 29.99
CA ALA A 500 0.00 3.56 28.65
C ALA A 500 -0.90 4.19 27.59
N PHE A 501 -0.38 4.33 26.38
CA PHE A 501 -1.09 5.02 25.30
C PHE A 501 -2.42 4.32 24.97
N GLU A 502 -2.41 3.01 24.91
CA GLU A 502 -3.55 2.15 24.62
C GLU A 502 -4.63 2.33 25.68
N ALA A 503 -4.24 2.31 26.97
CA ALA A 503 -5.18 2.50 28.08
C ALA A 503 -5.78 3.91 28.10
N GLY A 504 -4.99 4.93 27.75
CA GLY A 504 -5.46 6.31 27.62
C GLY A 504 -6.42 6.53 26.44
N ASN A 505 -6.45 5.62 25.46
CA ASN A 505 -7.35 5.66 24.29
C ASN A 505 -8.37 4.51 24.28
N ALA A 506 -8.37 3.64 25.28
CA ALA A 506 -9.31 2.54 25.42
C ALA A 506 -10.67 3.08 25.87
N LYS A 507 -11.74 2.54 25.29
CA LYS A 507 -13.11 2.92 25.63
C LYS A 507 -13.68 2.13 26.81
N THR A 508 -12.98 1.10 27.27
CA THR A 508 -13.41 0.17 28.32
C THR A 508 -12.80 0.48 29.68
N LYS A 509 -13.37 -0.10 30.74
CA LYS A 509 -12.69 -0.20 32.04
C LYS A 509 -11.56 -1.22 32.00
N LYS A 510 -10.64 -1.08 32.97
CA LYS A 510 -9.59 -2.07 33.26
C LYS A 510 -10.19 -3.49 33.38
N GLY A 511 -9.61 -4.45 32.68
CA GLY A 511 -10.04 -5.86 32.64
C GLY A 511 -11.32 -6.17 31.84
N ALA A 512 -12.17 -5.18 31.56
CA ALA A 512 -13.48 -5.43 30.95
C ALA A 512 -13.38 -5.92 29.50
N GLY A 513 -12.51 -5.29 28.69
CA GLY A 513 -12.32 -5.67 27.29
C GLY A 513 -11.78 -7.09 27.13
N GLN A 514 -10.70 -7.44 27.85
CA GLN A 514 -10.13 -8.80 27.81
C GLN A 514 -11.18 -9.86 28.18
N LYS A 515 -11.93 -9.63 29.27
CA LYS A 515 -12.97 -10.55 29.71
C LYS A 515 -14.02 -10.77 28.61
N ALA A 516 -14.53 -9.70 28.02
CA ALA A 516 -15.55 -9.78 26.97
C ALA A 516 -15.06 -10.56 25.73
N LEU A 517 -13.81 -10.35 25.30
CA LEU A 517 -13.24 -11.09 24.18
C LEU A 517 -13.07 -12.59 24.50
N VAL A 518 -12.49 -12.91 25.65
CA VAL A 518 -12.22 -14.31 26.06
C VAL A 518 -13.52 -15.10 26.21
N GLU A 519 -14.50 -14.56 26.93
CA GLU A 519 -15.82 -15.19 27.09
C GLU A 519 -16.54 -15.27 25.74
N GLY A 520 -16.48 -14.21 24.93
CA GLY A 520 -17.10 -14.16 23.61
C GLY A 520 -16.63 -15.22 22.63
N PHE A 521 -15.31 -15.39 22.51
CA PHE A 521 -14.75 -16.45 21.65
C PHE A 521 -15.03 -17.84 22.22
N THR A 522 -14.94 -18.02 23.54
CA THR A 522 -15.28 -19.31 24.19
C THR A 522 -16.71 -19.72 23.87
N ASP A 523 -17.65 -18.79 23.94
CA ASP A 523 -19.05 -19.05 23.58
C ASP A 523 -19.20 -19.39 22.09
N LEU A 524 -18.55 -18.64 21.20
CA LEU A 524 -18.58 -18.90 19.75
C LEU A 524 -18.06 -20.32 19.43
N PHE A 525 -17.00 -20.77 20.10
CA PHE A 525 -16.50 -22.14 19.91
C PHE A 525 -17.47 -23.20 20.44
N ALA A 526 -18.14 -22.95 21.56
CA ALA A 526 -19.17 -23.85 22.08
C ALA A 526 -20.42 -23.92 21.17
N GLU A 527 -20.65 -22.91 20.32
CA GLU A 527 -21.69 -22.92 19.29
C GLU A 527 -21.24 -23.69 18.03
N MET A 528 -19.96 -23.69 17.70
CA MET A 528 -19.38 -24.45 16.58
C MET A 528 -19.44 -25.97 16.79
N GLU A 529 -19.39 -26.44 18.04
CA GLU A 529 -19.45 -27.87 18.39
C GLU A 529 -20.88 -28.47 18.35
N LYS A 530 -21.92 -27.65 18.17
CA LYS A 530 -23.33 -28.06 18.12
C LYS A 530 -23.82 -28.24 16.69
#